data_AF-A0A955HLX2-F1
#
_entry.id   AF-A0A955HLX2-F1
#
_cell.length_a   1.000
_cell.length_b   1.000
_cell.length_c   1.000
_cell.angle_alpha   90.00
_cell.angle_beta   90.00
_cell.angle_gamma   90.00
#
_symmetry.space_group_name_H-M   'P 1'
#
loop_
_entity.id
_entity.type
_entity.pdbx_description
1 polymer ?
#
loop_
_entity_poly.entity_id
_entity_poly.type
_entity_poly.pdbx_seq_one_letter_code
_entity_poly.pdbx_strand_id
1 'polypeptide(L)'
;QTLSSVMKLRREQIYEYLECLTQTYAISLLSQKSSIDNQVSSFDKVYFEDVGFAQAVSSSISAGQLLENAVFMNIRKHQLTYYQTRSGQEIDFIVEGSLGLEVKQTVSTHNLDATKKRAQAAGVSDWAVVGDNPLHLQKVIFPWDVGSAVASYVTETNKA
;
A
#
# COMPACT_ATOMS: atom_id res chain seq x y z
N GLN A 1 -11.13 -11.38 -15.95
CA GLN A 1 -10.46 -12.71 -15.95
C GLN A 1 -9.90 -12.95 -14.57
N THR A 2 -9.95 -14.17 -14.05
CA THR A 2 -9.37 -14.55 -12.75
C THR A 2 -7.97 -15.14 -12.95
N LEU A 3 -7.05 -14.99 -11.99
CA LEU A 3 -5.67 -15.49 -12.09
C LEU A 3 -5.62 -17.00 -12.42
N SER A 4 -6.54 -17.79 -11.86
CA SER A 4 -6.75 -19.21 -12.18
C SER A 4 -7.03 -19.47 -13.66
N SER A 5 -7.84 -18.61 -14.30
CA SER A 5 -8.18 -18.76 -15.72
C SER A 5 -7.02 -18.44 -16.65
N VAL A 6 -6.17 -17.48 -16.27
CA VAL A 6 -4.98 -17.10 -17.06
C VAL A 6 -3.90 -18.16 -16.93
N MET A 7 -3.64 -18.62 -15.70
CA MET A 7 -2.59 -19.60 -15.42
C MET A 7 -3.00 -21.05 -15.68
N LYS A 8 -4.29 -21.30 -15.96
CA LYS A 8 -4.89 -22.65 -16.08
C LYS A 8 -4.63 -23.53 -14.83
N LEU A 9 -4.61 -22.90 -13.66
CA LEU A 9 -4.39 -23.56 -12.37
C LEU A 9 -5.68 -23.57 -11.56
N ARG A 10 -5.81 -24.54 -10.65
CA ARG A 10 -6.89 -24.52 -9.64
C ARG A 10 -6.61 -23.44 -8.60
N ARG A 11 -7.65 -22.95 -7.93
CA ARG A 11 -7.51 -21.88 -6.93
C ARG A 11 -6.64 -22.32 -5.76
N GLU A 12 -6.79 -23.57 -5.33
CA GLU A 12 -6.03 -24.16 -4.23
C GLU A 12 -4.52 -24.12 -4.52
N GLN A 13 -4.12 -24.45 -5.76
CA GLN A 13 -2.72 -24.43 -6.18
C GLN A 13 -2.14 -23.00 -6.20
N ILE A 14 -2.95 -22.00 -6.52
CA ILE A 14 -2.52 -20.60 -6.48
C ILE A 14 -2.24 -20.19 -5.03
N TYR A 15 -3.13 -20.55 -4.10
CA TYR A 15 -2.91 -20.25 -2.68
C TYR A 15 -1.69 -20.99 -2.12
N GLU A 16 -1.48 -22.26 -2.48
CA GLU A 16 -0.27 -23.01 -2.13
C GLU A 16 1.01 -22.30 -2.62
N TYR A 17 1.01 -21.79 -3.86
CA TYR A 17 2.16 -21.03 -4.38
C TYR A 17 2.36 -19.69 -3.70
N LEU A 18 1.29 -18.93 -3.43
CA LEU A 18 1.38 -17.67 -2.70
C LEU A 18 1.90 -17.88 -1.27
N GLU A 19 1.43 -18.93 -0.60
CA GLU A 19 1.90 -19.32 0.73
C GLU A 19 3.39 -19.69 0.69
N CYS A 20 3.82 -20.50 -0.26
CA CYS A 20 5.23 -20.85 -0.45
C CYS A 20 6.12 -19.61 -0.68
N LEU A 21 5.70 -18.69 -1.56
CA LEU A 21 6.43 -17.44 -1.83
C LEU A 21 6.48 -16.51 -0.61
N THR A 22 5.43 -16.51 0.21
CA THR A 22 5.39 -15.74 1.46
C THR A 22 6.32 -16.35 2.51
N GLN A 23 6.26 -17.67 2.71
CA GLN A 23 7.12 -18.39 3.67
C GLN A 23 8.61 -18.34 3.32
N THR A 24 8.93 -18.18 2.03
CA THR A 24 10.32 -18.02 1.55
C THR A 24 10.80 -16.57 1.54
N TYR A 25 10.01 -15.62 2.07
CA TYR A 25 10.32 -14.20 2.06
C TYR A 25 10.60 -13.65 0.65
N ALA A 26 9.93 -14.19 -0.38
CA ALA A 26 9.98 -13.61 -1.72
C ALA A 26 8.96 -12.46 -1.84
N ILE A 27 7.80 -12.63 -1.22
CA ILE A 27 6.71 -11.67 -1.24
C ILE A 27 6.08 -11.50 0.15
N SER A 28 5.39 -10.39 0.33
CA SER A 28 4.47 -10.10 1.41
C SER A 28 3.07 -9.84 0.86
N LEU A 29 2.06 -10.24 1.63
CA LEU A 29 0.65 -9.99 1.32
C LEU A 29 0.12 -8.87 2.21
N LEU A 30 -0.57 -7.90 1.62
CA LEU A 30 -1.22 -6.81 2.32
C LEU A 30 -2.74 -6.90 2.15
N SER A 31 -3.44 -7.11 3.26
CA SER A 31 -4.89 -7.25 3.26
C SER A 31 -5.61 -5.90 3.21
N GLN A 32 -6.82 -5.93 2.67
CA GLN A 32 -7.69 -4.76 2.63
C GLN A 32 -8.29 -4.49 4.02
N LYS A 33 -8.44 -3.21 4.36
CA LYS A 33 -9.21 -2.76 5.52
C LYS A 33 -10.65 -3.24 5.35
N SER A 34 -11.06 -4.12 6.24
CA SER A 34 -12.43 -4.63 6.29
C SER A 34 -13.39 -3.50 6.68
N SER A 35 -14.32 -3.15 5.81
CA SER A 35 -15.52 -2.38 6.15
C SER A 35 -16.77 -3.21 5.87
N ILE A 36 -17.91 -2.83 6.45
CA ILE A 36 -19.21 -3.47 6.19
C ILE A 36 -19.53 -3.51 4.69
N ASP A 37 -19.12 -2.49 3.92
CA ASP A 37 -19.31 -2.41 2.46
C ASP A 37 -18.33 -3.25 1.63
N ASN A 38 -17.21 -3.68 2.24
CA ASN A 38 -16.09 -4.33 1.56
C ASN A 38 -15.90 -5.82 1.92
N GLN A 39 -16.86 -6.47 2.60
CA GLN A 39 -16.81 -7.90 2.95
C GLN A 39 -16.73 -8.87 1.75
N VAL A 40 -16.88 -8.35 0.53
CA VAL A 40 -16.97 -9.15 -0.69
C VAL A 40 -15.69 -9.04 -1.49
N SER A 41 -14.75 -9.97 -1.23
CA SER A 41 -13.73 -10.46 -2.17
C SER A 41 -12.66 -9.48 -2.69
N SER A 42 -11.91 -8.83 -1.80
CA SER A 42 -10.66 -8.19 -2.22
C SER A 42 -9.49 -9.17 -2.14
N PHE A 43 -8.70 -9.28 -3.20
CA PHE A 43 -7.46 -10.03 -3.17
C PHE A 43 -6.39 -9.23 -2.41
N ASP A 44 -5.59 -9.89 -1.59
CA ASP A 44 -4.44 -9.24 -0.95
C ASP A 44 -3.51 -8.63 -2.01
N LYS A 45 -3.03 -7.42 -1.75
CA LYS A 45 -1.97 -6.81 -2.57
C LYS A 45 -0.67 -7.56 -2.32
N VAL A 46 0.07 -7.82 -3.39
CA VAL A 46 1.37 -8.51 -3.33
C VAL A 46 2.49 -7.48 -3.44
N TYR A 47 3.40 -7.51 -2.47
CA TYR A 47 4.63 -6.72 -2.48
C TYR A 47 5.83 -7.65 -2.47
N PHE A 48 6.88 -7.31 -3.21
CA PHE A 48 8.15 -8.02 -3.15
C PHE A 48 8.95 -7.60 -1.92
N GLU A 49 9.63 -8.57 -1.33
CA GLU A 49 10.57 -8.34 -0.22
C GLU A 49 11.87 -7.66 -0.67
N ASP A 50 12.16 -7.68 -1.97
CA ASP A 50 13.30 -7.01 -2.58
C ASP A 50 12.91 -6.38 -3.93
N VAL A 51 13.11 -5.06 -4.06
CA VAL A 51 12.75 -4.28 -5.26
C VAL A 51 13.68 -4.59 -6.44
N GLY A 52 14.92 -4.99 -6.17
CA GLY A 52 15.86 -5.48 -7.18
C GLY A 52 15.45 -6.86 -7.70
N PHE A 53 15.02 -7.76 -6.82
CA PHE A 53 14.44 -9.05 -7.21
C PHE A 53 13.20 -8.86 -8.09
N ALA A 54 12.30 -7.96 -7.70
CA ALA A 54 11.11 -7.62 -8.48
C ALA A 54 11.44 -7.24 -9.94
N GLN A 55 12.43 -6.36 -10.12
CA GLN A 55 12.89 -5.94 -11.46
C GLN A 55 13.61 -7.05 -12.22
N ALA A 56 14.33 -7.93 -11.52
CA ALA A 56 15.02 -9.06 -12.14
C ALA A 56 14.04 -10.09 -12.71
N VAL A 57 12.90 -10.32 -12.04
CA VAL A 57 11.89 -11.30 -12.48
C VAL A 57 10.85 -10.72 -13.44
N SER A 58 10.70 -9.39 -13.51
CA SER A 58 9.75 -8.74 -14.41
C SER A 58 10.25 -7.38 -14.89
N SER A 59 10.41 -7.26 -16.21
CA SER A 59 10.73 -6.00 -16.88
C SER A 59 9.53 -5.05 -17.03
N SER A 60 8.33 -5.48 -16.60
CA SER A 60 7.08 -4.72 -16.79
C SER A 60 6.64 -3.94 -15.56
N ILE A 61 7.43 -3.94 -14.47
CA ILE A 61 7.08 -3.20 -13.25
C ILE A 61 7.35 -1.71 -13.48
N SER A 62 6.32 -0.90 -13.35
CA SER A 62 6.43 0.55 -13.51
C SER A 62 7.19 1.19 -12.34
N ALA A 63 7.79 2.35 -12.57
CA ALA A 63 8.47 3.11 -11.52
C ALA A 63 7.52 3.52 -10.36
N GLY A 64 6.24 3.73 -10.63
CA GLY A 64 5.23 3.95 -9.58
C GLY A 64 5.02 2.73 -8.68
N GLN A 65 4.95 1.53 -9.26
CA GLN A 65 4.85 0.28 -8.49
C GLN A 65 6.12 -0.01 -7.69
N LEU A 66 7.30 0.28 -8.24
CA LEU A 66 8.57 0.15 -7.52
C LEU A 66 8.63 1.12 -6.32
N LEU A 67 8.14 2.35 -6.50
CA LEU A 67 8.05 3.33 -5.44
C LEU A 67 7.09 2.88 -4.33
N GLU A 68 5.90 2.39 -4.70
CA GLU A 68 4.92 1.84 -3.74
C GLU A 68 5.53 0.67 -2.95
N ASN A 69 6.23 -0.24 -3.62
CA ASN A 69 6.92 -1.36 -2.97
C ASN A 69 8.05 -0.88 -2.04
N ALA A 70 8.83 0.13 -2.44
CA ALA A 70 9.87 0.71 -1.60
C ALA A 70 9.28 1.38 -0.35
N VAL A 71 8.16 2.09 -0.49
CA VAL A 71 7.43 2.68 0.64
C VAL A 71 6.95 1.58 1.57
N PHE A 72 6.28 0.54 1.05
CA PHE A 72 5.84 -0.62 1.82
C PHE A 72 6.97 -1.21 2.67
N MET A 73 8.14 -1.43 2.07
CA MET A 73 9.30 -1.99 2.77
C MET A 73 9.80 -1.14 3.94
N ASN A 74 9.61 0.18 3.90
CA ASN A 74 9.99 1.08 5.00
C ASN A 74 8.98 1.11 6.15
N ILE A 75 7.71 0.74 5.89
CA ILE A 75 6.61 0.84 6.86
C ILE A 75 6.04 -0.53 7.29
N ARG A 76 6.45 -1.64 6.66
CA ARG A 76 5.98 -3.02 6.91
C ARG A 76 6.09 -3.54 8.34
N LYS A 77 6.87 -2.88 9.20
CA LYS A 77 6.99 -3.22 10.63
C LYS A 77 5.74 -2.82 11.44
N HIS A 78 4.87 -1.99 10.86
CA HIS A 78 3.63 -1.52 11.46
C HIS A 78 2.44 -2.37 11.01
N GLN A 79 1.30 -2.25 11.70
CA GLN A 79 0.07 -2.84 11.20
C GLN A 79 -0.40 -2.08 9.95
N LEU A 80 -0.38 -2.75 8.81
CA LEU A 80 -0.78 -2.18 7.54
C LEU A 80 -2.05 -2.84 7.01
N THR A 81 -2.87 -2.04 6.36
CA THR A 81 -3.94 -2.48 5.46
C THR A 81 -3.97 -1.55 4.26
N TYR A 82 -4.68 -1.88 3.18
CA TYR A 82 -5.01 -0.91 2.12
C TYR A 82 -6.51 -0.67 2.07
N TYR A 83 -6.98 0.34 1.33
CA TYR A 83 -8.41 0.54 1.14
C TYR A 83 -8.72 0.74 -0.34
N GLN A 84 -9.72 0.03 -0.85
CA GLN A 84 -10.20 0.20 -2.22
C GLN A 84 -11.72 0.08 -2.27
N THR A 85 -12.39 0.95 -3.02
CA THR A 85 -13.82 0.86 -3.28
C THR A 85 -14.09 0.25 -4.65
N ARG A 86 -15.32 -0.26 -4.85
CA ARG A 86 -15.78 -0.71 -6.18
C ARG A 86 -15.73 0.38 -7.25
N SER A 87 -15.79 1.65 -6.85
CA SER A 87 -15.69 2.79 -7.77
C SER A 87 -14.24 3.15 -8.12
N GLY A 88 -13.24 2.40 -7.63
CA GLY A 88 -11.83 2.62 -7.91
C GLY A 88 -11.17 3.71 -7.06
N GLN A 89 -11.80 4.15 -5.96
CA GLN A 89 -11.10 4.99 -4.99
C GLN A 89 -10.17 4.12 -4.15
N GLU A 90 -8.94 4.57 -3.94
CA GLU A 90 -7.91 3.77 -3.30
C GLU A 90 -7.02 4.60 -2.36
N ILE A 91 -6.63 3.99 -1.24
CA ILE A 91 -5.53 4.42 -0.38
C ILE A 91 -4.56 3.26 -0.31
N ASP A 92 -3.31 3.53 -0.69
CA ASP A 92 -2.30 2.49 -0.86
C ASP A 92 -1.95 1.82 0.47
N PHE A 93 -1.78 2.62 1.54
CA PHE A 93 -1.49 2.11 2.88
C PHE A 93 -2.29 2.83 3.95
N ILE A 94 -2.81 2.08 4.90
CA ILE A 94 -3.40 2.56 6.15
C ILE A 94 -2.57 1.97 7.28
N VAL A 95 -1.88 2.84 7.99
CA VAL A 95 -0.96 2.51 9.08
C VAL A 95 -1.70 2.61 10.42
N GLU A 96 -1.62 1.55 11.23
CA GLU A 96 -2.27 1.44 12.54
C GLU A 96 -3.76 1.84 12.52
N GLY A 97 -4.43 1.59 11.39
CA GLY A 97 -5.85 1.93 11.18
C GLY A 97 -6.19 3.42 11.08
N SER A 98 -5.24 4.33 11.31
CA SER A 98 -5.49 5.76 11.58
C SER A 98 -4.78 6.74 10.65
N LEU A 99 -3.70 6.33 9.98
CA LEU A 99 -2.96 7.16 9.02
C LEU A 99 -3.04 6.59 7.60
N GLY A 100 -3.64 7.34 6.68
CA GLY A 100 -3.75 6.98 5.27
C GLY A 100 -2.62 7.57 4.43
N LEU A 101 -1.88 6.74 3.72
CA LEU A 101 -0.79 7.14 2.84
C LEU A 101 -1.16 6.83 1.39
N GLU A 102 -1.01 7.84 0.53
CA GLU A 102 -1.11 7.67 -0.92
C GLU A 102 0.26 7.94 -1.55
N VAL A 103 0.73 7.02 -2.39
CA VAL A 103 2.04 7.09 -3.02
C VAL A 103 1.89 7.61 -4.45
N LYS A 104 2.66 8.66 -4.79
CA LYS A 104 2.72 9.25 -6.13
C LYS A 104 4.14 9.59 -6.51
N GLN A 105 4.50 9.38 -7.77
CA GLN A 105 5.81 9.82 -8.28
C GLN A 105 5.91 11.35 -8.26
N THR A 106 4.85 12.03 -8.72
CA THR A 106 4.76 13.48 -8.74
C THR A 106 3.59 13.94 -7.89
N VAL A 107 3.85 14.83 -6.93
CA VAL A 107 2.83 15.38 -6.04
C VAL A 107 2.32 16.71 -6.57
N SER A 108 1.01 16.87 -6.61
CA SER A 108 0.32 18.13 -6.92
C SER A 108 -0.66 18.50 -5.81
N THR A 109 -1.09 19.76 -5.78
CA THR A 109 -2.11 20.24 -4.83
C THR A 109 -3.44 19.48 -5.00
N HIS A 110 -3.80 19.10 -6.22
CA HIS A 110 -4.99 18.29 -6.48
C HIS A 110 -4.91 16.89 -5.83
N ASN A 111 -3.70 16.31 -5.72
CA ASN A 111 -3.52 15.04 -5.04
C ASN A 111 -3.88 15.15 -3.56
N LEU A 112 -3.48 16.23 -2.88
CA LEU A 112 -3.78 16.45 -1.46
C LEU A 112 -5.29 16.45 -1.17
N ASP A 113 -6.06 17.22 -1.95
CA ASP A 113 -7.52 17.29 -1.77
C ASP A 113 -8.20 15.95 -2.08
N ALA A 114 -7.71 15.22 -3.09
CA ALA A 114 -8.21 13.89 -3.43
C ALA A 114 -7.91 12.87 -2.32
N THR A 115 -6.67 12.82 -1.84
CA THR A 115 -6.24 11.92 -0.76
C THR A 115 -7.03 12.18 0.52
N LYS A 116 -7.24 13.46 0.88
CA LYS A 116 -8.09 13.83 2.03
C LYS A 116 -9.51 13.26 1.92
N LYS A 117 -10.15 13.42 0.76
CA LYS A 117 -11.51 12.89 0.52
C LYS A 117 -11.54 11.35 0.61
N ARG A 118 -10.53 10.68 0.07
CA ARG A 118 -10.41 9.22 0.14
C ARG A 118 -10.18 8.75 1.57
N ALA A 119 -9.30 9.40 2.33
CA ALA A 119 -9.05 9.10 3.75
C ALA A 119 -10.33 9.21 4.59
N GLN A 120 -11.14 10.24 4.35
CA GLN A 120 -12.44 10.40 4.99
C GLN A 120 -13.40 9.27 4.62
N ALA A 121 -13.49 8.91 3.34
CA ALA A 121 -14.32 7.79 2.88
C ALA A 121 -13.87 6.44 3.46
N ALA A 122 -12.57 6.28 3.69
CA ALA A 122 -11.98 5.10 4.33
C ALA A 122 -12.12 5.10 5.87
N GLY A 123 -12.68 6.16 6.47
CA GLY A 123 -12.79 6.32 7.92
C GLY A 123 -11.43 6.34 8.61
N VAL A 124 -10.50 7.12 8.07
CA VAL A 124 -9.12 7.26 8.58
C VAL A 124 -8.93 8.71 9.07
N SER A 125 -8.32 8.88 10.24
CA SER A 125 -8.28 10.17 10.95
C SER A 125 -7.24 11.14 10.42
N ASP A 126 -6.09 10.63 9.94
CA ASP A 126 -5.03 11.45 9.35
C ASP A 126 -4.59 10.88 7.99
N TRP A 127 -3.90 11.71 7.20
CA TRP A 127 -3.46 11.35 5.87
C TRP A 127 -2.20 12.11 5.45
N ALA A 128 -1.45 11.53 4.53
CA ALA A 128 -0.33 12.18 3.85
C ALA A 128 -0.14 11.62 2.44
N VAL A 129 0.54 12.37 1.59
CA VAL A 129 0.99 11.91 0.27
C VAL A 129 2.49 11.68 0.33
N VAL A 130 2.93 10.50 -0.11
CA VAL A 130 4.35 10.17 -0.24
C VAL A 130 4.75 10.34 -1.70
N GLY A 131 5.79 11.12 -1.98
CA GLY A 131 6.24 11.28 -3.36
C GLY A 131 7.60 11.91 -3.56
N ASP A 132 8.20 11.57 -4.71
CA ASP A 132 9.61 11.83 -5.05
C ASP A 132 9.90 13.32 -5.32
N ASN A 133 8.90 14.05 -5.83
CA ASN A 133 8.95 15.51 -5.95
C ASN A 133 7.93 16.15 -4.98
N PRO A 134 8.28 16.33 -3.71
CA PRO A 134 7.36 16.98 -2.80
C PRO A 134 7.38 18.48 -3.00
N LEU A 135 6.19 19.02 -3.21
CA LEU A 135 5.91 20.39 -2.83
C LEU A 135 6.21 20.51 -1.33
N HIS A 136 6.90 21.58 -0.90
CA HIS A 136 7.13 21.89 0.52
C HIS A 136 5.82 22.25 1.25
N LEU A 137 4.92 21.28 1.34
CA LEU A 137 3.59 21.36 1.93
C LEU A 137 3.53 20.39 3.10
N GLN A 138 2.83 20.77 4.16
CA GLN A 138 2.80 20.06 5.45
C GLN A 138 2.31 18.60 5.38
N LYS A 139 1.66 18.17 4.29
CA LYS A 139 1.07 16.84 4.12
C LYS A 139 1.78 15.99 3.05
N VAL A 140 3.00 16.37 2.69
CA VAL A 140 3.83 15.63 1.75
C VAL A 140 5.08 15.10 2.44
N ILE A 141 5.35 13.81 2.27
CA ILE A 141 6.50 13.13 2.87
C ILE A 141 7.38 12.58 1.75
N PHE A 142 8.70 12.72 1.91
CA PHE A 142 9.64 12.11 0.98
C PHE A 142 9.67 10.58 1.15
N PRO A 143 9.87 9.80 0.09
CA PRO A 143 9.92 8.34 0.17
C PRO A 143 10.98 7.81 1.14
N TRP A 144 12.15 8.46 1.24
CA TRP A 144 13.21 8.07 2.16
C TRP A 144 12.95 8.46 3.62
N ASP A 145 12.08 9.44 3.87
CA ASP A 145 11.70 9.88 5.22
C ASP A 145 10.44 9.19 5.74
N VAL A 146 9.73 8.41 4.91
CA VAL A 146 8.44 7.82 5.27
C VAL A 146 8.51 6.93 6.51
N GLY A 147 9.59 6.15 6.66
CA GLY A 147 9.76 5.24 7.80
C GLY A 147 9.93 5.97 9.14
N SER A 148 10.67 7.08 9.16
CA SER A 148 10.86 7.90 10.36
C SER A 148 9.64 8.75 10.68
N ALA A 149 8.98 9.30 9.65
CA ALA A 149 7.74 10.05 9.79
C ALA A 149 6.61 9.18 10.38
N VAL A 150 6.42 7.97 9.84
CA VAL A 150 5.42 7.02 10.35
C VAL A 150 5.75 6.59 11.78
N ALA A 151 7.01 6.29 12.09
CA ALA A 151 7.41 5.92 13.46
C ALA A 151 7.14 7.05 14.47
N SER A 152 7.36 8.31 14.07
CA SER A 152 7.08 9.48 14.90
C SER A 152 5.59 9.63 15.15
N TYR A 153 4.76 9.53 14.09
CA TYR A 153 3.30 9.58 14.18
C TYR A 153 2.76 8.51 15.15
N VAL A 154 3.17 7.25 14.99
CA VAL A 154 2.70 6.14 15.85
C VAL A 154 3.09 6.36 17.32
N THR A 155 4.28 6.92 17.56
CA THR A 155 4.75 7.23 18.91
C THR A 155 3.95 8.33 19.57
N GLU A 156 3.54 9.35 18.80
CA GLU A 156 2.70 10.45 19.28
C GLU A 156 1.27 9.98 19.57
N THR A 157 0.67 9.17 18.70
CA THR A 157 -0.69 8.65 18.91
C THR A 157 -0.79 7.70 20.09
N ASN A 158 0.26 6.93 20.38
CA ASN A 158 0.27 6.01 21.54
C ASN A 158 0.45 6.73 22.89
N LYS A 159 0.84 8.01 22.89
CA LYS A 159 0.97 8.83 24.10
C LYS A 159 -0.31 9.61 24.44
N ALA A 160 -1.22 9.74 23.49
CA ALA A 160 -2.49 10.46 23.62
C ALA A 160 -3.60 9.54 24.15
#